data_AF-A0A0U2YVD9-F1
#
_entry.id   AF-A0A0U2YVD9-F1
#
_cell.length_a   1.000
_cell.length_b   1.000
_cell.length_c   1.000
_cell.angle_alpha   90.00
_cell.angle_beta   90.00
_cell.angle_gamma   90.00
#
_symmetry.space_group_name_H-M   'P 1'
#
loop_
_entity.id
_entity.type
_entity.pdbx_description
1 polymer ?
#
loop_
_entity_poly.entity_id
_entity_poly.type
_entity_poly.pdbx_seq_one_letter_code
_entity_poly.pdbx_strand_id
1 'polypeptide(L)'
;SDVEELSANYDLVLAADGLNSAIRTRFADSFKPSLDARTSKYMWLGTDQVFEAFKFFVKETDAGTMQIHGYPYSDEGSTFIVEMHEDVWRAAGFDETQDEVFAPGVSDEKAVAKVKEIFAEELAGYNVLTNNSKWINFTTVRNENWRHQNIVLLGDAAHTAHFSIGSGTKLAMEDSLALAACLHEHGTVEAALEAYETERRPVVASTQRAAQASLEWFENIGQYKDQDPVQFCFNLLTRSRRITYDNLKMRDTGFAAKVDTDFARLAGSKEIAPAMFQPFRIGELELANRVVVSPMDMYSATDGVPGDFHLVHLGSKAMGGAGLVMTEMVCVSEIGRITPGCTGLYNDAQGAAWKRVTDYVHSNSNAKIGAQIGHSGRKGSTRLMWEGIDEPLE
;
A
#
# COMPACT_ATOMS: atom_id res chain seq x y z
N SER A 1 0.15 -23.76 33.02
CA SER A 1 0.85 -25.05 32.88
C SER A 1 2.20 -24.79 32.23
N ASP A 2 3.24 -25.53 32.60
CA ASP A 2 4.53 -25.39 31.95
C ASP A 2 4.46 -26.00 30.54
N VAL A 3 4.72 -25.21 29.52
CA VAL A 3 4.62 -25.66 28.11
C VAL A 3 5.61 -26.79 27.81
N GLU A 4 6.73 -26.84 28.51
CA GLU A 4 7.72 -27.93 28.40
C GLU A 4 7.19 -29.25 28.97
N GLU A 5 6.43 -29.19 30.07
CA GLU A 5 5.76 -30.36 30.62
C GLU A 5 4.68 -30.88 29.66
N LEU A 6 3.92 -29.98 29.03
CA LEU A 6 2.95 -30.36 28.00
C LEU A 6 3.65 -30.98 26.78
N SER A 7 4.74 -30.36 26.31
CA SER A 7 5.52 -30.85 25.17
C SER A 7 6.13 -32.24 25.45
N ALA A 8 6.54 -32.53 26.68
CA ALA A 8 7.09 -33.83 27.06
C ALA A 8 6.04 -34.94 27.18
N ASN A 9 4.79 -34.59 27.54
CA ASN A 9 3.75 -35.58 27.87
C ASN A 9 2.68 -35.77 26.78
N TYR A 10 2.67 -34.93 25.74
CA TYR A 10 1.70 -35.00 24.65
C TYR A 10 2.38 -35.04 23.29
N ASP A 11 1.75 -35.69 22.32
CA ASP A 11 2.30 -35.80 20.96
C ASP A 11 2.31 -34.47 20.21
N LEU A 12 1.42 -33.54 20.56
CA LEU A 12 1.28 -32.21 19.97
C LEU A 12 0.75 -31.21 21.00
N VAL A 13 1.30 -30.00 21.00
CA VAL A 13 0.84 -28.86 21.81
C VAL A 13 0.46 -27.70 20.90
N LEU A 14 -0.81 -27.29 20.96
CA LEU A 14 -1.32 -26.13 20.22
C LEU A 14 -1.18 -24.86 21.07
N ALA A 15 -0.38 -23.92 20.61
CA ALA A 15 -0.22 -22.61 21.21
C ALA A 15 -1.10 -21.57 20.48
N ALA A 16 -2.34 -21.43 20.97
CA ALA A 16 -3.35 -20.50 20.47
C ALA A 16 -3.64 -19.37 21.49
N ASP A 17 -2.62 -18.89 22.19
CA ASP A 17 -2.69 -17.89 23.27
C ASP A 17 -2.74 -16.43 22.78
N GLY A 18 -3.02 -16.23 21.48
CA GLY A 18 -3.34 -14.95 20.87
C GLY A 18 -2.15 -13.99 20.68
N LEU A 19 -2.46 -12.71 20.45
CA LEU A 19 -1.48 -11.68 20.11
C LEU A 19 -0.31 -11.60 21.12
N ASN A 20 -0.61 -11.67 22.42
CA ASN A 20 0.37 -11.56 23.50
C ASN A 20 0.97 -12.92 23.91
N SER A 21 1.17 -13.82 22.93
CA SER A 21 1.63 -15.19 23.16
C SER A 21 2.89 -15.27 24.02
N ALA A 22 2.74 -15.89 25.20
CA ALA A 22 3.85 -16.18 26.10
C ALA A 22 4.71 -17.31 25.52
N ILE A 23 4.10 -18.23 24.79
CA ILE A 23 4.80 -19.36 24.15
C ILE A 23 5.72 -18.87 23.03
N ARG A 24 5.22 -17.99 22.16
CA ARG A 24 6.03 -17.37 21.10
C ARG A 24 7.24 -16.63 21.68
N THR A 25 7.03 -15.93 22.80
CA THR A 25 8.09 -15.19 23.50
C THR A 25 9.13 -16.13 24.11
N ARG A 26 8.70 -17.22 24.75
CA ARG A 26 9.59 -18.21 25.38
C ARG A 26 10.51 -18.90 24.38
N PHE A 27 9.98 -19.28 23.20
CA PHE A 27 10.76 -19.99 22.16
C PHE A 27 11.07 -19.09 20.96
N ALA A 28 11.36 -17.81 21.21
CA ALA A 28 11.60 -16.82 20.16
C ALA A 28 12.75 -17.19 19.22
N ASP A 29 13.78 -17.90 19.71
CA ASP A 29 14.91 -18.37 18.88
C ASP A 29 14.46 -19.35 17.77
N SER A 30 13.39 -20.10 18.01
CA SER A 30 12.84 -21.05 17.04
C SER A 30 11.82 -20.39 16.12
N PHE A 31 10.84 -19.69 16.69
CA PHE A 31 9.77 -19.05 15.90
C PHE A 31 10.27 -17.83 15.12
N LYS A 32 11.29 -17.14 15.63
CA LYS A 32 11.85 -15.88 15.12
C LYS A 32 10.74 -14.86 14.81
N PRO A 33 10.05 -14.36 15.86
CA PRO A 33 8.96 -13.41 15.68
C PRO A 33 9.46 -12.05 15.19
N SER A 34 8.71 -11.45 14.27
CA SER A 34 8.76 -10.04 13.92
C SER A 34 7.47 -9.38 14.39
N LEU A 35 7.58 -8.42 15.30
CA LEU A 35 6.47 -7.65 15.85
C LEU A 35 6.57 -6.21 15.36
N ASP A 36 5.58 -5.76 14.60
CA ASP A 36 5.49 -4.37 14.09
C ASP A 36 4.30 -3.69 14.76
N ALA A 37 4.58 -2.92 15.82
CA ALA A 37 3.59 -2.14 16.54
C ALA A 37 3.27 -0.86 15.76
N ARG A 38 2.02 -0.72 15.36
CA ARG A 38 1.54 0.40 14.54
C ARG A 38 1.24 1.64 15.36
N THR A 39 1.37 2.80 14.76
CA THR A 39 1.22 4.08 15.47
C THR A 39 -0.24 4.44 15.71
N SER A 40 -1.14 4.11 14.77
CA SER A 40 -2.57 4.38 14.93
C SER A 40 -3.14 3.71 16.18
N LYS A 41 -3.99 4.49 16.86
CA LYS A 41 -4.74 4.08 18.03
C LYS A 41 -6.13 3.66 17.58
N TYR A 42 -6.61 2.55 18.11
CA TYR A 42 -8.00 2.14 17.94
C TYR A 42 -8.65 1.73 19.25
N MET A 43 -9.97 1.85 19.31
CA MET A 43 -10.80 1.41 20.42
C MET A 43 -11.98 0.62 19.86
N TRP A 44 -12.16 -0.60 20.38
CA TRP A 44 -13.28 -1.44 20.01
C TRP A 44 -14.50 -1.12 20.88
N LEU A 45 -15.57 -0.65 20.25
CA LEU A 45 -16.85 -0.38 20.91
C LEU A 45 -17.97 -1.13 20.18
N GLY A 46 -19.11 -1.23 20.84
CA GLY A 46 -20.39 -1.59 20.22
C GLY A 46 -21.34 -0.41 20.24
N THR A 47 -22.45 -0.55 19.51
CA THR A 47 -23.60 0.35 19.57
C THR A 47 -24.88 -0.46 19.44
N ASP A 48 -25.97 -0.04 20.08
CA ASP A 48 -27.31 -0.61 19.86
C ASP A 48 -27.97 -0.11 18.56
N GLN A 49 -27.25 0.71 17.78
CA GLN A 49 -27.58 0.97 16.39
C GLN A 49 -27.27 -0.25 15.53
N VAL A 50 -28.24 -0.72 14.75
CA VAL A 50 -28.04 -1.79 13.77
C VAL A 50 -27.71 -1.17 12.40
N PHE A 51 -26.46 -1.32 11.95
CA PHE A 51 -26.06 -0.89 10.62
C PHE A 51 -26.53 -1.92 9.57
N GLU A 52 -27.16 -1.46 8.49
CA GLU A 52 -27.64 -2.33 7.41
C GLU A 52 -26.51 -3.00 6.61
N ALA A 53 -25.32 -2.40 6.63
CA ALA A 53 -24.15 -2.87 5.91
C ALA A 53 -22.87 -2.43 6.64
N PHE A 54 -21.72 -2.90 6.14
CA PHE A 54 -20.43 -2.38 6.58
C PHE A 54 -20.34 -0.88 6.24
N LYS A 55 -20.11 -0.04 7.24
CA LYS A 55 -19.98 1.41 7.11
C LYS A 55 -18.58 1.86 7.51
N PHE A 56 -18.02 2.76 6.70
CA PHE A 56 -16.84 3.54 7.07
C PHE A 56 -17.29 4.98 7.25
N PHE A 57 -17.13 5.53 8.44
CA PHE A 57 -17.30 6.96 8.66
C PHE A 57 -15.92 7.59 8.69
N VAL A 58 -15.73 8.69 7.97
CA VAL A 58 -14.48 9.45 7.94
C VAL A 58 -14.83 10.86 8.33
N LYS A 59 -14.45 11.25 9.55
CA LYS A 59 -14.83 12.51 10.17
C LYS A 59 -13.61 13.41 10.26
N GLU A 60 -13.71 14.59 9.68
CA GLU A 60 -12.73 15.66 9.91
C GLU A 60 -13.12 16.42 11.18
N THR A 61 -12.16 16.60 12.07
CA THR A 61 -12.30 17.33 13.33
C THR A 61 -11.17 18.35 13.45
N ASP A 62 -11.27 19.26 14.42
CA ASP A 62 -10.18 20.22 14.71
C ASP A 62 -8.87 19.53 15.11
N ALA A 63 -8.94 18.30 15.62
CA ALA A 63 -7.77 17.49 15.98
C ALA A 63 -7.17 16.72 14.79
N GLY A 64 -7.90 16.60 13.68
CA GLY A 64 -7.53 15.83 12.49
C GLY A 64 -8.59 14.82 12.05
N THR A 65 -8.23 13.95 11.11
CA THR A 65 -9.13 12.95 10.54
C THR A 65 -9.23 11.73 11.45
N MET A 66 -10.46 11.35 11.79
CA MET A 66 -10.80 10.14 12.54
C MET A 66 -11.69 9.24 11.70
N GLN A 67 -11.67 7.93 11.96
CA GLN A 67 -12.50 7.00 11.23
C GLN A 67 -13.19 5.97 12.12
N ILE A 68 -14.34 5.53 11.66
CA ILE A 68 -15.12 4.46 12.28
C ILE A 68 -15.25 3.29 11.31
N HIS A 69 -15.04 2.08 11.82
CA HIS A 69 -15.40 0.83 11.16
C HIS A 69 -16.65 0.27 11.84
N GLY A 70 -17.79 0.35 11.14
CA GLY A 70 -19.09 -0.06 11.67
C GLY A 70 -19.65 -1.27 10.92
N TYR A 71 -20.09 -2.30 11.63
CA TYR A 71 -20.77 -3.44 11.01
C TYR A 71 -21.67 -4.20 11.99
N PRO A 72 -22.82 -4.73 11.55
CA PRO A 72 -23.75 -5.45 12.43
C PRO A 72 -23.11 -6.75 12.93
N TYR A 73 -23.33 -7.09 14.20
CA TYR A 73 -23.01 -8.42 14.74
C TYR A 73 -24.28 -9.18 15.17
N SER A 74 -25.41 -8.49 15.35
CA SER A 74 -26.73 -9.07 15.59
C SER A 74 -27.83 -8.15 15.05
N ASP A 75 -29.08 -8.57 15.25
CA ASP A 75 -30.30 -7.77 15.04
C ASP A 75 -30.54 -6.72 16.14
N GLU A 76 -29.67 -6.67 17.16
CA GLU A 76 -29.77 -5.76 18.30
C GLU A 76 -28.57 -4.80 18.42
N GLY A 77 -27.50 -4.98 17.62
CA GLY A 77 -26.34 -4.10 17.70
C GLY A 77 -25.27 -4.30 16.63
N SER A 78 -24.36 -3.32 16.61
CA SER A 78 -23.22 -3.26 15.69
C SER A 78 -21.90 -3.02 16.40
N THR A 79 -20.83 -3.48 15.78
CA THR A 79 -19.46 -3.06 16.10
C THR A 79 -19.28 -1.61 15.68
N PHE A 80 -18.55 -0.84 16.48
CA PHE A 80 -18.21 0.57 16.25
C PHE A 80 -16.74 0.78 16.64
N ILE A 81 -15.79 0.44 15.76
CA ILE A 81 -14.36 0.60 16.05
C ILE A 81 -13.95 2.01 15.65
N VAL A 82 -13.45 2.79 16.61
CA VAL A 82 -12.85 4.10 16.37
C VAL A 82 -11.36 3.92 16.11
N GLU A 83 -10.81 4.56 15.09
CA GLU A 83 -9.39 4.54 14.77
C GLU A 83 -8.91 5.93 14.32
N MET A 84 -7.68 6.29 14.68
CA MET A 84 -7.01 7.50 14.22
C MET A 84 -5.49 7.39 14.39
N HIS A 85 -4.73 8.22 13.69
CA HIS A 85 -3.29 8.31 13.89
C HIS A 85 -2.95 8.87 15.29
N GLU A 86 -1.76 8.55 15.82
CA GLU A 86 -1.37 8.90 17.19
C GLU A 86 -1.37 10.41 17.44
N ASP A 87 -0.96 11.21 16.47
CA ASP A 87 -0.96 12.68 16.56
C ASP A 87 -2.38 13.24 16.72
N VAL A 88 -3.35 12.73 15.96
CA VAL A 88 -4.77 13.06 16.08
C VAL A 88 -5.31 12.62 17.43
N TRP A 89 -4.94 11.43 17.89
CA TRP A 89 -5.35 10.92 19.20
C TRP A 89 -4.86 11.80 20.37
N ARG A 90 -3.60 12.27 20.31
CA ARG A 90 -3.04 13.22 21.29
C ARG A 90 -3.68 14.60 21.16
N ALA A 91 -3.83 15.12 19.95
CA ALA A 91 -4.46 16.43 19.70
C ALA A 91 -5.92 16.45 20.17
N ALA A 92 -6.62 15.32 20.03
CA ALA A 92 -7.96 15.13 20.55
C ALA A 92 -7.98 14.89 22.07
N GLY A 93 -6.85 14.88 22.77
CA GLY A 93 -6.74 14.71 24.23
C GLY A 93 -7.24 13.35 24.73
N PHE A 94 -7.06 12.29 23.95
CA PHE A 94 -7.34 10.93 24.42
C PHE A 94 -6.15 10.31 25.18
N ASP A 95 -5.00 10.98 25.18
CA ASP A 95 -3.80 10.58 25.90
C ASP A 95 -3.84 10.88 27.41
N GLU A 96 -4.89 11.57 27.87
CA GLU A 96 -5.12 11.88 29.29
C GLU A 96 -5.16 10.64 30.19
N THR A 97 -5.56 9.48 29.66
CA THR A 97 -5.65 8.18 30.36
C THR A 97 -4.57 7.19 29.91
N GLN A 98 -3.57 7.62 29.13
CA GLN A 98 -2.59 6.71 28.52
C GLN A 98 -1.77 5.90 29.54
N ASP A 99 -1.51 6.49 30.70
CA ASP A 99 -0.71 5.91 31.78
C ASP A 99 -1.58 5.19 32.82
N GLU A 100 -2.90 5.15 32.63
CA GLU A 100 -3.82 4.47 33.53
C GLU A 100 -3.84 2.96 33.28
N VAL A 101 -3.64 2.18 34.34
CA VAL A 101 -3.72 0.72 34.30
C VAL A 101 -5.12 0.28 34.69
N PHE A 102 -5.93 -0.04 33.69
CA PHE A 102 -7.29 -0.54 33.88
C PHE A 102 -7.30 -2.04 34.17
N ALA A 103 -8.02 -2.46 35.21
CA ALA A 103 -8.24 -3.87 35.51
C ALA A 103 -8.94 -4.63 34.35
N PRO A 104 -8.83 -5.96 34.29
CA PRO A 104 -9.57 -6.77 33.31
C PRO A 104 -11.08 -6.53 33.39
N GLY A 105 -11.71 -6.28 32.24
CA GLY A 105 -13.15 -6.01 32.15
C GLY A 105 -13.55 -4.55 32.38
N VAL A 106 -12.63 -3.69 32.82
CA VAL A 106 -12.89 -2.26 33.02
C VAL A 106 -12.58 -1.51 31.71
N SER A 107 -13.49 -0.65 31.27
CA SER A 107 -13.33 0.20 30.09
C SER A 107 -12.83 1.60 30.48
N ASP A 108 -12.21 2.30 29.55
CA ASP A 108 -11.84 3.71 29.70
C ASP A 108 -13.08 4.60 29.48
N GLU A 109 -13.89 4.76 30.53
CA GLU A 109 -15.16 5.50 30.46
C GLU A 109 -14.96 6.98 30.09
N LYS A 110 -13.81 7.57 30.41
CA LYS A 110 -13.50 8.97 30.07
C LYS A 110 -13.30 9.12 28.57
N ALA A 111 -12.49 8.25 27.97
CA ALA A 111 -12.31 8.23 26.52
C ALA A 111 -13.62 7.87 25.79
N VAL A 112 -14.40 6.91 26.32
CA VAL A 112 -15.71 6.54 25.75
C VAL A 112 -16.69 7.71 25.74
N ALA A 113 -16.74 8.50 26.82
CA ALA A 113 -17.58 9.70 26.87
C ALA A 113 -17.20 10.72 25.78
N LYS A 114 -15.90 10.92 25.55
CA LYS A 114 -15.39 11.81 24.49
C LYS A 114 -15.68 11.26 23.09
N VAL A 115 -15.58 9.95 22.87
CA VAL A 115 -16.02 9.30 21.62
C VAL A 115 -17.50 9.57 21.38
N LYS A 116 -18.37 9.42 22.39
CA LYS A 116 -19.81 9.71 22.27
C LYS A 116 -20.08 11.15 21.86
N GLU A 117 -19.31 12.10 22.38
CA GLU A 117 -19.43 13.52 22.03
C GLU A 117 -19.00 13.78 20.58
N ILE A 118 -17.80 13.32 20.19
CA ILE A 118 -17.24 13.56 18.85
C ILE A 118 -18.11 12.93 17.76
N PHE A 119 -18.64 11.73 18.01
CA PHE A 119 -19.42 10.96 17.04
C PHE A 119 -20.93 10.96 17.33
N ALA A 120 -21.43 11.98 18.04
CA ALA A 120 -22.84 12.07 18.42
C ALA A 120 -23.80 12.04 17.20
N GLU A 121 -23.37 12.63 16.09
CA GLU A 121 -24.12 12.62 14.82
C GLU A 121 -24.18 11.21 14.21
N GLU A 122 -23.05 10.53 14.11
CA GLU A 122 -22.96 9.17 13.56
C GLU A 122 -23.71 8.16 14.43
N LEU A 123 -23.66 8.36 15.75
CA LEU A 123 -24.38 7.54 16.73
C LEU A 123 -25.87 7.88 16.78
N ALA A 124 -26.35 9.01 16.27
CA ALA A 124 -27.77 9.37 16.18
C ALA A 124 -28.59 9.12 17.47
N GLY A 125 -27.99 9.29 18.65
CA GLY A 125 -28.62 9.06 19.96
C GLY A 125 -28.65 7.60 20.46
N TYR A 126 -28.10 6.65 19.69
CA TYR A 126 -27.91 5.26 20.10
C TYR A 126 -26.81 5.13 21.18
N ASN A 127 -26.91 4.09 22.01
CA ASN A 127 -26.00 3.83 23.11
C ASN A 127 -24.71 3.19 22.62
N VAL A 128 -23.57 3.70 23.09
CA VAL A 128 -22.28 3.00 22.94
C VAL A 128 -22.14 1.95 24.03
N LEU A 129 -21.83 0.73 23.60
CA LEU A 129 -21.58 -0.45 24.42
C LEU A 129 -20.07 -0.65 24.59
N THR A 130 -19.62 -0.93 25.81
CA THR A 130 -18.20 -1.15 26.10
C THR A 130 -17.97 -2.59 26.59
N ASN A 131 -16.80 -3.14 26.30
CA ASN A 131 -16.40 -4.46 26.78
C ASN A 131 -14.87 -4.50 26.90
N ASN A 132 -14.34 -4.06 28.06
CA ASN A 132 -12.90 -3.86 28.26
C ASN A 132 -12.31 -2.92 27.19
N SER A 133 -13.07 -1.90 26.81
CA SER A 133 -12.78 -1.00 25.69
C SER A 133 -11.75 0.04 26.12
N LYS A 134 -10.57 0.01 25.49
CA LYS A 134 -9.41 0.85 25.77
C LYS A 134 -8.72 1.22 24.46
N TRP A 135 -7.95 2.31 24.46
CA TRP A 135 -7.08 2.64 23.34
C TRP A 135 -5.91 1.67 23.27
N ILE A 136 -5.74 1.03 22.13
CA ILE A 136 -4.65 0.10 21.86
C ILE A 136 -4.06 0.35 20.48
N ASN A 137 -2.82 -0.10 20.31
CA ASN A 137 -2.14 -0.11 19.01
C ASN A 137 -2.28 -1.50 18.39
N PHE A 138 -2.51 -1.55 17.08
CA PHE A 138 -2.47 -2.82 16.37
C PHE A 138 -1.01 -3.29 16.26
N THR A 139 -0.75 -4.58 16.49
CA THR A 139 0.58 -5.16 16.30
C THR A 139 0.50 -6.23 15.23
N THR A 140 1.25 -6.03 14.15
CA THR A 140 1.42 -7.04 13.10
C THR A 140 2.42 -8.07 13.56
N VAL A 141 1.97 -9.32 13.75
CA VAL A 141 2.80 -10.46 14.14
C VAL A 141 3.12 -11.27 12.90
N ARG A 142 4.41 -11.57 12.72
CA ARG A 142 4.91 -12.55 11.75
C ARG A 142 5.89 -13.46 12.47
N ASN A 143 5.98 -14.72 12.07
CA ASN A 143 7.00 -15.65 12.54
C ASN A 143 7.70 -16.30 11.35
N GLU A 144 9.03 -16.43 11.40
CA GLU A 144 9.78 -17.15 10.37
C GLU A 144 9.37 -18.62 10.36
N ASN A 145 9.22 -19.25 11.53
CA ASN A 145 8.74 -20.63 11.71
C ASN A 145 7.51 -20.66 12.61
N TRP A 146 6.59 -21.60 12.40
CA TRP A 146 5.38 -21.72 13.21
C TRP A 146 5.44 -22.86 14.22
N ARG A 147 6.55 -23.62 14.23
CA ARG A 147 6.79 -24.74 15.13
C ARG A 147 8.07 -24.63 15.95
N HIS A 148 8.01 -25.16 17.16
CA HIS A 148 9.16 -25.54 17.99
C HIS A 148 8.95 -26.98 18.45
N GLN A 149 9.66 -27.93 17.85
CA GLN A 149 9.43 -29.37 18.09
C GLN A 149 7.95 -29.73 17.86
N ASN A 150 7.27 -30.31 18.86
CA ASN A 150 5.84 -30.63 18.83
C ASN A 150 4.91 -29.49 19.31
N ILE A 151 5.43 -28.27 19.45
CA ILE A 151 4.64 -27.07 19.76
C ILE A 151 4.40 -26.30 18.46
N VAL A 152 3.14 -25.99 18.15
CA VAL A 152 2.77 -25.20 16.96
C VAL A 152 1.95 -23.97 17.35
N LEU A 153 2.29 -22.81 16.79
CA LEU A 153 1.52 -21.58 16.95
C LEU A 153 0.29 -21.61 16.04
N LEU A 154 -0.84 -21.09 16.52
CA LEU A 154 -2.09 -21.03 15.76
C LEU A 154 -2.81 -19.70 15.94
N GLY A 155 -3.45 -19.21 14.89
CA GLY A 155 -4.19 -17.94 14.90
C GLY A 155 -3.28 -16.73 15.17
N ASP A 156 -3.77 -15.77 15.97
CA ASP A 156 -3.03 -14.53 16.26
C ASP A 156 -1.69 -14.74 16.99
N ALA A 157 -1.48 -15.92 17.61
CA ALA A 157 -0.18 -16.28 18.15
C ALA A 157 0.87 -16.49 17.04
N ALA A 158 0.45 -17.09 15.92
CA ALA A 158 1.28 -17.35 14.75
C ALA A 158 1.41 -16.13 13.83
N HIS A 159 0.32 -15.41 13.61
CA HIS A 159 0.32 -14.25 12.73
C HIS A 159 -1.00 -13.47 12.84
N THR A 160 -0.91 -12.13 12.77
CA THR A 160 -2.09 -11.26 12.80
C THR A 160 -2.35 -10.62 11.45
N ALA A 161 -3.60 -10.21 11.22
CA ALA A 161 -4.02 -9.41 10.08
C ALA A 161 -4.94 -8.29 10.57
N HIS A 162 -4.72 -7.07 10.09
CA HIS A 162 -5.49 -5.90 10.50
C HIS A 162 -7.00 -6.12 10.30
N PHE A 163 -7.80 -5.69 11.29
CA PHE A 163 -9.25 -5.88 11.29
C PHE A 163 -9.95 -5.19 10.10
N SER A 164 -9.29 -4.20 9.48
CA SER A 164 -9.85 -3.46 8.35
C SER A 164 -10.08 -4.28 7.07
N ILE A 165 -9.66 -5.55 7.03
CA ILE A 165 -10.05 -6.51 5.98
C ILE A 165 -10.87 -7.71 6.51
N GLY A 166 -11.25 -7.71 7.79
CA GLY A 166 -12.13 -8.71 8.40
C GLY A 166 -11.62 -10.15 8.36
N SER A 167 -10.31 -10.38 8.40
CA SER A 167 -9.73 -11.70 8.11
C SER A 167 -9.14 -12.46 9.29
N GLY A 168 -9.03 -11.89 10.50
CA GLY A 168 -8.38 -12.52 11.65
C GLY A 168 -8.99 -13.87 12.05
N THR A 169 -10.28 -13.90 12.39
CA THR A 169 -11.00 -15.13 12.75
C THR A 169 -11.02 -16.14 11.62
N LYS A 170 -11.21 -15.67 10.38
CA LYS A 170 -11.22 -16.53 9.19
C LYS A 170 -9.87 -17.23 9.02
N LEU A 171 -8.75 -16.51 9.13
CA LEU A 171 -7.42 -17.09 9.05
C LEU A 171 -7.23 -18.17 10.13
N ALA A 172 -7.54 -17.85 11.39
CA ALA A 172 -7.40 -18.81 12.48
C ALA A 172 -8.21 -20.10 12.25
N MET A 173 -9.44 -19.98 11.73
CA MET A 173 -10.27 -21.14 11.39
C MET A 173 -9.71 -21.94 10.21
N GLU A 174 -9.26 -21.28 9.14
CA GLU A 174 -8.65 -21.94 7.99
C GLU A 174 -7.34 -22.65 8.38
N ASP A 175 -6.54 -22.05 9.24
CA ASP A 175 -5.32 -22.65 9.75
C ASP A 175 -5.61 -23.87 10.62
N SER A 176 -6.64 -23.78 11.47
CA SER A 176 -7.09 -24.91 12.29
C SER A 176 -7.54 -26.08 11.42
N LEU A 177 -8.28 -25.80 10.35
CA LEU A 177 -8.76 -26.81 9.40
C LEU A 177 -7.60 -27.45 8.63
N ALA A 178 -6.66 -26.66 8.12
CA ALA A 178 -5.51 -27.16 7.38
C ALA A 178 -4.58 -28.00 8.28
N LEU A 179 -4.35 -27.56 9.52
CA LEU A 179 -3.59 -28.33 10.50
C LEU A 179 -4.26 -29.68 10.79
N ALA A 180 -5.57 -29.70 11.01
CA ALA A 180 -6.31 -30.93 11.24
C ALA A 180 -6.25 -31.89 10.03
N ALA A 181 -6.34 -31.37 8.80
CA ALA A 181 -6.20 -32.17 7.58
C ALA A 181 -4.79 -32.76 7.47
N CYS A 182 -3.74 -31.94 7.67
CA CYS A 182 -2.35 -32.42 7.62
C CYS A 182 -2.07 -33.50 8.67
N LEU A 183 -2.62 -33.36 9.88
CA LEU A 183 -2.51 -34.38 10.93
C LEU A 183 -3.21 -35.69 10.57
N HIS A 184 -4.25 -35.65 9.72
CA HIS A 184 -4.95 -36.84 9.25
C HIS A 184 -4.23 -37.52 8.08
N GLU A 185 -3.63 -36.74 7.19
CA GLU A 185 -3.04 -37.24 5.94
C GLU A 185 -1.61 -37.76 6.09
N HIS A 186 -0.87 -37.28 7.10
CA HIS A 186 0.53 -37.65 7.30
C HIS A 186 0.71 -38.63 8.47
N GLY A 187 1.63 -39.58 8.31
CA GLY A 187 1.87 -40.65 9.28
C GLY A 187 2.63 -40.25 10.54
N THR A 188 3.17 -39.03 10.61
CA THR A 188 3.87 -38.48 11.78
C THR A 188 3.50 -37.02 12.01
N VAL A 189 3.52 -36.58 13.28
CA VAL A 189 3.25 -35.18 13.66
C VAL A 189 4.26 -34.24 12.99
N GLU A 190 5.53 -34.62 12.93
CA GLU A 190 6.57 -33.80 12.32
C GLU A 190 6.29 -33.52 10.83
N ALA A 191 5.90 -34.56 10.06
CA ALA A 191 5.56 -34.41 8.66
C ALA A 191 4.27 -33.60 8.47
N ALA A 192 3.28 -33.79 9.34
CA ALA A 192 2.03 -33.02 9.32
C ALA A 192 2.29 -31.52 9.56
N LEU A 193 3.12 -31.16 10.55
CA LEU A 193 3.43 -29.77 10.86
C LEU A 193 4.23 -29.08 9.73
N GLU A 194 5.14 -29.81 9.08
CA GLU A 194 5.88 -29.30 7.93
C GLU A 194 4.97 -29.06 6.72
N ALA A 195 4.05 -30.00 6.45
CA ALA A 195 3.05 -29.86 5.39
C ALA A 195 2.11 -28.67 5.64
N TYR A 196 1.59 -28.54 6.86
CA TYR A 196 0.73 -27.43 7.29
C TYR A 196 1.40 -26.08 7.05
N GLU A 197 2.64 -25.91 7.51
CA GLU A 197 3.38 -24.67 7.37
C GLU A 197 3.66 -24.36 5.89
N THR A 198 4.03 -25.37 5.10
CA THR A 198 4.29 -25.23 3.66
C THR A 198 3.05 -24.80 2.89
N GLU A 199 1.89 -25.40 3.18
CA GLU A 199 0.61 -25.10 2.50
C GLU A 199 0.10 -23.71 2.87
N ARG A 200 0.12 -23.36 4.16
CA ARG A 200 -0.55 -22.16 4.68
C ARG A 200 0.28 -20.89 4.54
N ARG A 201 1.61 -20.98 4.62
CA ARG A 201 2.52 -19.82 4.53
C ARG A 201 2.24 -18.89 3.34
N PRO A 202 2.11 -19.35 2.07
CA PRO A 202 1.84 -18.45 0.96
C PRO A 202 0.47 -17.76 1.07
N VAL A 203 -0.55 -18.44 1.60
CA VAL A 203 -1.91 -17.91 1.77
C VAL A 203 -1.94 -16.83 2.87
N VAL A 204 -1.29 -17.12 4.00
CA VAL A 204 -1.13 -16.17 5.11
C VAL A 204 -0.32 -14.96 4.67
N ALA A 205 0.83 -15.16 4.02
CA ALA A 205 1.65 -14.06 3.52
C ALA A 205 0.91 -13.16 2.53
N SER A 206 0.09 -13.74 1.64
CA SER A 206 -0.79 -12.98 0.75
C SER A 206 -1.81 -12.15 1.52
N THR A 207 -2.47 -12.74 2.53
CA THR A 207 -3.47 -12.05 3.35
C THR A 207 -2.85 -10.95 4.20
N GLN A 208 -1.68 -11.17 4.80
CA GLN A 208 -0.95 -10.16 5.56
C GLN A 208 -0.48 -9.00 4.70
N ARG A 209 -0.06 -9.23 3.45
CA ARG A 209 0.27 -8.13 2.51
C ARG A 209 -0.95 -7.27 2.20
N ALA A 210 -2.11 -7.89 1.97
CA ALA A 210 -3.35 -7.16 1.75
C ALA A 210 -3.80 -6.39 3.00
N ALA A 211 -3.65 -6.99 4.19
CA ALA A 211 -3.94 -6.34 5.46
C ALA A 211 -3.02 -5.14 5.71
N GLN A 212 -1.72 -5.28 5.42
CA GLN A 212 -0.73 -4.22 5.53
C GLN A 212 -1.08 -3.03 4.63
N ALA A 213 -1.36 -3.27 3.35
CA ALA A 213 -1.74 -2.20 2.43
C ALA A 213 -3.03 -1.48 2.85
N SER A 214 -4.01 -2.23 3.39
CA SER A 214 -5.24 -1.66 3.94
C SER A 214 -4.97 -0.83 5.19
N LEU A 215 -4.14 -1.33 6.10
CA LEU A 215 -3.73 -0.65 7.32
C LEU A 215 -3.02 0.67 7.01
N GLU A 216 -1.99 0.64 6.17
CA GLU A 216 -1.21 1.84 5.80
C GLU A 216 -2.09 2.90 5.13
N TRP A 217 -3.06 2.48 4.31
CA TRP A 217 -4.02 3.40 3.72
C TRP A 217 -4.88 4.11 4.77
N PHE A 218 -5.33 3.38 5.80
CA PHE A 218 -6.12 3.93 6.91
C PHE A 218 -5.29 4.82 7.85
N GLU A 219 -4.03 4.49 8.10
CA GLU A 219 -3.12 5.37 8.84
C GLU A 219 -2.90 6.70 8.13
N ASN A 220 -2.94 6.70 6.79
CA ASN A 220 -2.75 7.87 5.95
C ASN A 220 -4.06 8.44 5.40
N ILE A 221 -5.21 8.10 5.98
CA ILE A 221 -6.53 8.48 5.43
C ILE A 221 -6.69 9.99 5.25
N GLY A 222 -6.06 10.79 6.12
CA GLY A 222 -6.11 12.25 6.07
C GLY A 222 -5.57 12.83 4.75
N GLN A 223 -4.69 12.12 4.04
CA GLN A 223 -4.19 12.52 2.72
C GLN A 223 -5.27 12.44 1.62
N TYR A 224 -6.34 11.70 1.87
CA TYR A 224 -7.41 11.45 0.91
C TYR A 224 -8.71 12.20 1.23
N LYS A 225 -8.76 12.96 2.34
CA LYS A 225 -9.99 13.60 2.82
C LYS A 225 -10.61 14.58 1.82
N ASP A 226 -9.77 15.24 1.02
CA ASP A 226 -10.20 16.25 0.03
C ASP A 226 -10.43 15.65 -1.37
N GLN A 227 -10.36 14.33 -1.53
CA GLN A 227 -10.65 13.67 -2.81
C GLN A 227 -12.14 13.76 -3.17
N ASP A 228 -12.42 13.69 -4.47
CA ASP A 228 -13.79 13.49 -4.93
C ASP A 228 -14.39 12.23 -4.26
N PRO A 229 -15.64 12.26 -3.75
CA PRO A 229 -16.25 11.11 -3.07
C PRO A 229 -16.24 9.81 -3.89
N VAL A 230 -16.34 9.88 -5.21
CA VAL A 230 -16.29 8.70 -6.09
C VAL A 230 -14.88 8.12 -6.11
N GLN A 231 -13.89 8.98 -6.27
CA GLN A 231 -12.47 8.58 -6.24
C GLN A 231 -12.08 8.04 -4.86
N PHE A 232 -12.51 8.69 -3.79
CA PHE A 232 -12.30 8.26 -2.42
C PHE A 232 -12.87 6.86 -2.18
N CYS A 233 -14.13 6.63 -2.57
CA CYS A 233 -14.78 5.33 -2.42
C CYS A 233 -14.08 4.25 -3.27
N PHE A 234 -13.65 4.56 -4.50
CA PHE A 234 -12.85 3.64 -5.31
C PHE A 234 -11.54 3.26 -4.62
N ASN A 235 -10.80 4.23 -4.10
CA ASN A 235 -9.55 3.99 -3.36
C ASN A 235 -9.79 3.15 -2.12
N LEU A 236 -10.81 3.49 -1.33
CA LEU A 236 -11.23 2.72 -0.16
C LEU A 236 -11.48 1.26 -0.55
N LEU A 237 -12.31 0.98 -1.56
CA LEU A 237 -12.65 -0.39 -1.96
C LEU A 237 -11.45 -1.18 -2.50
N THR A 238 -10.50 -0.50 -3.17
CA THR A 238 -9.37 -1.15 -3.85
C THR A 238 -8.05 -1.15 -3.07
N ARG A 239 -7.97 -0.47 -1.91
CA ARG A 239 -6.76 -0.30 -1.07
C ARG A 239 -5.98 -1.58 -0.77
N SER A 240 -6.71 -2.68 -0.52
CA SER A 240 -6.10 -3.98 -0.18
C SER A 240 -5.54 -4.73 -1.39
N ARG A 241 -5.79 -4.22 -2.60
CA ARG A 241 -5.50 -4.84 -3.91
C ARG A 241 -6.18 -6.20 -4.15
N ARG A 242 -7.01 -6.67 -3.22
CA ARG A 242 -7.84 -7.88 -3.38
C ARG A 242 -9.07 -7.63 -4.25
N ILE A 243 -9.54 -6.39 -4.26
CA ILE A 243 -10.56 -5.93 -5.19
C ILE A 243 -9.84 -5.06 -6.21
N THR A 244 -9.71 -5.57 -7.43
CA THR A 244 -9.20 -4.80 -8.57
C THR A 244 -10.35 -4.02 -9.21
N TYR A 245 -10.03 -3.08 -10.12
CA TYR A 245 -11.04 -2.41 -10.94
C TYR A 245 -11.92 -3.42 -11.71
N ASP A 246 -11.33 -4.48 -12.26
CA ASP A 246 -12.11 -5.51 -12.98
C ASP A 246 -13.02 -6.29 -12.04
N ASN A 247 -12.56 -6.63 -10.83
CA ASN A 247 -13.41 -7.26 -9.82
C ASN A 247 -14.54 -6.33 -9.36
N LEU A 248 -14.25 -5.04 -9.21
CA LEU A 248 -15.24 -4.02 -8.86
C LEU A 248 -16.30 -3.93 -9.96
N LYS A 249 -15.90 -3.88 -11.23
CA LYS A 249 -16.80 -3.80 -12.38
C LYS A 249 -17.72 -5.01 -12.49
N MET A 250 -17.24 -6.21 -12.16
CA MET A 250 -18.06 -7.42 -12.08
C MET A 250 -19.06 -7.39 -10.92
N ARG A 251 -18.71 -6.76 -9.80
CA ARG A 251 -19.58 -6.66 -8.61
C ARG A 251 -20.61 -5.55 -8.72
N ASP A 252 -20.21 -4.42 -9.30
CA ASP A 252 -21.04 -3.24 -9.49
C ASP A 252 -20.60 -2.47 -10.75
N THR A 253 -21.23 -2.80 -11.88
CA THR A 253 -20.96 -2.15 -13.16
C THR A 253 -21.38 -0.68 -13.15
N GLY A 254 -22.41 -0.31 -12.39
CA GLY A 254 -22.92 1.07 -12.32
C GLY A 254 -21.92 1.98 -11.61
N PHE A 255 -21.39 1.53 -10.47
CA PHE A 255 -20.35 2.27 -9.77
C PHE A 255 -19.05 2.35 -10.57
N ALA A 256 -18.62 1.27 -11.23
CA ALA A 256 -17.43 1.30 -12.09
C ALA A 256 -17.56 2.32 -13.23
N ALA A 257 -18.72 2.39 -13.90
CA ALA A 257 -18.97 3.39 -14.94
C ALA A 257 -18.96 4.83 -14.37
N LYS A 258 -19.45 5.02 -13.14
CA LYS A 258 -19.36 6.30 -12.43
C LYS A 258 -17.91 6.68 -12.15
N VAL A 259 -17.07 5.74 -11.70
CA VAL A 259 -15.63 5.96 -11.47
C VAL A 259 -14.95 6.40 -12.77
N ASP A 260 -15.20 5.73 -13.89
CA ASP A 260 -14.58 6.09 -15.18
C ASP A 260 -14.99 7.49 -15.65
N THR A 261 -16.29 7.80 -15.54
CA THR A 261 -16.84 9.12 -15.91
C THR A 261 -16.25 10.23 -15.04
N ASP A 262 -16.19 9.98 -13.73
CA ASP A 262 -15.72 10.96 -12.78
C ASP A 262 -14.21 11.21 -12.90
N PHE A 263 -13.44 10.14 -13.11
CA PHE A 263 -12.01 10.24 -13.35
C PHE A 263 -11.69 11.02 -14.64
N ALA A 264 -12.47 10.81 -15.72
CA ALA A 264 -12.36 11.59 -16.95
C ALA A 264 -12.65 13.08 -16.69
N ARG A 265 -13.73 13.39 -15.96
CA ARG A 265 -14.11 14.75 -15.57
C ARG A 265 -13.02 15.44 -14.76
N LEU A 266 -12.47 14.78 -13.74
CA LEU A 266 -11.38 15.30 -12.91
C LEU A 266 -10.10 15.53 -13.70
N ALA A 267 -9.85 14.71 -14.74
CA ALA A 267 -8.76 14.92 -15.69
C ALA A 267 -9.04 16.02 -16.73
N GLY A 268 -10.22 16.67 -16.70
CA GLY A 268 -10.61 17.69 -17.67
C GLY A 268 -11.00 17.14 -19.05
N SER A 269 -11.26 15.84 -19.16
CA SER A 269 -11.61 15.16 -20.40
C SER A 269 -13.12 14.94 -20.52
N LYS A 270 -13.64 15.04 -21.75
CA LYS A 270 -15.02 14.63 -22.09
C LYS A 270 -15.10 13.17 -22.54
N GLU A 271 -13.97 12.57 -22.90
CA GLU A 271 -13.90 11.20 -23.38
C GLU A 271 -13.59 10.26 -22.23
N ILE A 272 -14.39 9.21 -22.11
CA ILE A 272 -14.15 8.14 -21.13
C ILE A 272 -13.16 7.16 -21.75
N ALA A 273 -11.97 7.14 -21.18
CA ALA A 273 -10.88 6.25 -21.52
C ALA A 273 -10.22 5.71 -20.23
N PRO A 274 -9.50 4.57 -20.31
CA PRO A 274 -8.70 4.07 -19.21
C PRO A 274 -7.80 5.16 -18.61
N ALA A 275 -7.54 5.10 -17.31
CA ALA A 275 -6.82 6.14 -16.60
C ALA A 275 -5.46 6.50 -17.22
N MET A 276 -4.76 5.53 -17.82
CA MET A 276 -3.50 5.76 -18.52
C MET A 276 -3.62 6.74 -19.71
N PHE A 277 -4.78 6.79 -20.37
CA PHE A 277 -5.02 7.60 -21.56
C PHE A 277 -5.74 8.93 -21.28
N GLN A 278 -6.13 9.17 -20.04
CA GLN A 278 -6.69 10.46 -19.64
C GLN A 278 -5.58 11.51 -19.51
N PRO A 279 -5.86 12.79 -19.82
CA PRO A 279 -4.89 13.88 -19.68
C PRO A 279 -4.34 14.02 -18.25
N PHE A 280 -3.18 14.65 -18.14
CA PHE A 280 -2.56 14.93 -16.85
C PHE A 280 -1.79 16.24 -16.87
N ARG A 281 -1.69 16.90 -15.71
CA ARG A 281 -0.97 18.16 -15.57
C ARG A 281 0.21 18.01 -14.62
N ILE A 282 1.40 18.43 -15.07
CA ILE A 282 2.62 18.49 -14.26
C ILE A 282 3.04 19.96 -14.16
N GLY A 283 2.69 20.61 -13.04
CA GLY A 283 2.84 22.06 -12.92
C GLY A 283 2.03 22.78 -13.99
N GLU A 284 2.70 23.52 -14.89
CA GLU A 284 2.07 24.19 -16.03
C GLU A 284 1.95 23.30 -17.28
N LEU A 285 2.64 22.16 -17.31
CA LEU A 285 2.69 21.27 -18.47
C LEU A 285 1.43 20.40 -18.55
N GLU A 286 0.64 20.58 -19.60
CA GLU A 286 -0.46 19.67 -19.95
C GLU A 286 0.06 18.54 -20.86
N LEU A 287 -0.22 17.31 -20.44
CA LEU A 287 0.04 16.09 -21.21
C LEU A 287 -1.27 15.51 -21.71
N ALA A 288 -1.29 15.05 -22.96
CA ALA A 288 -2.46 14.42 -23.57
C ALA A 288 -2.85 13.10 -22.89
N ASN A 289 -1.89 12.42 -22.25
CA ASN A 289 -2.08 11.19 -21.49
C ASN A 289 -0.93 10.97 -20.50
N ARG A 290 -0.99 9.88 -19.73
CA ARG A 290 0.00 9.50 -18.70
C ARG A 290 1.09 8.55 -19.21
N VAL A 291 1.23 8.37 -20.53
CA VAL A 291 2.27 7.53 -21.13
C VAL A 291 3.53 8.38 -21.33
N VAL A 292 4.59 8.02 -20.61
CA VAL A 292 5.89 8.70 -20.68
C VAL A 292 6.92 7.74 -21.25
N VAL A 293 7.65 8.19 -22.26
CA VAL A 293 8.84 7.48 -22.75
C VAL A 293 10.03 7.86 -21.88
N SER A 294 10.58 6.86 -21.21
CA SER A 294 11.78 7.01 -20.38
C SER A 294 12.96 7.52 -21.20
N PRO A 295 13.85 8.35 -20.61
CA PRO A 295 15.12 8.69 -21.26
C PRO A 295 15.96 7.42 -21.43
N MET A 296 16.63 7.29 -22.57
CA MET A 296 17.52 6.17 -22.91
C MET A 296 18.69 6.69 -23.73
N ASP A 297 19.93 6.50 -23.26
CA ASP A 297 21.11 6.90 -24.02
C ASP A 297 21.27 6.08 -25.29
N MET A 298 21.31 6.78 -26.43
CA MET A 298 21.38 6.15 -27.75
C MET A 298 22.78 6.18 -28.34
N TYR A 299 23.68 6.98 -27.77
CA TYR A 299 25.10 7.07 -28.14
C TYR A 299 25.32 7.26 -29.65
N SER A 300 24.42 8.02 -30.30
CA SER A 300 24.35 8.15 -31.76
C SER A 300 24.63 9.58 -32.24
N ALA A 301 25.04 10.48 -31.35
CA ALA A 301 25.41 11.85 -31.71
C ALA A 301 26.82 11.90 -32.31
N THR A 302 27.10 12.95 -33.08
CA THR A 302 28.45 13.27 -33.55
C THR A 302 28.82 14.62 -32.95
N ASP A 303 29.89 14.66 -32.15
CA ASP A 303 30.34 15.87 -31.45
C ASP A 303 29.23 16.54 -30.60
N GLY A 304 28.39 15.71 -29.99
CA GLY A 304 27.24 16.15 -29.21
C GLY A 304 26.05 16.64 -30.05
N VAL A 305 26.16 16.71 -31.37
CA VAL A 305 25.08 17.15 -32.26
C VAL A 305 24.13 15.97 -32.54
N PRO A 306 22.84 16.07 -32.16
CA PRO A 306 21.87 15.03 -32.51
C PRO A 306 21.61 14.99 -34.02
N GLY A 307 21.76 13.81 -34.63
CA GLY A 307 21.49 13.57 -36.05
C GLY A 307 20.09 13.02 -36.38
N ASP A 308 19.91 12.55 -37.61
CA ASP A 308 18.65 11.97 -38.13
C ASP A 308 18.13 10.78 -37.32
N PHE A 309 19.04 10.02 -36.71
CA PHE A 309 18.66 8.95 -35.80
C PHE A 309 17.77 9.47 -34.66
N HIS A 310 18.14 10.56 -34.00
CA HIS A 310 17.38 11.13 -32.88
C HIS A 310 16.03 11.69 -33.36
N LEU A 311 16.01 12.31 -34.55
CA LEU A 311 14.76 12.78 -35.15
C LEU A 311 13.78 11.61 -35.36
N VAL A 312 14.24 10.53 -36.01
CA VAL A 312 13.39 9.36 -36.29
C VAL A 312 13.02 8.64 -35.00
N HIS A 313 13.98 8.44 -34.09
CA HIS A 313 13.77 7.74 -32.83
C HIS A 313 12.72 8.48 -31.97
N LEU A 314 12.98 9.73 -31.58
CA LEU A 314 12.10 10.50 -30.71
C LEU A 314 10.79 10.86 -31.42
N GLY A 315 10.86 11.18 -32.71
CA GLY A 315 9.68 11.45 -33.54
C GLY A 315 8.75 10.23 -33.62
N SER A 316 9.26 9.02 -33.82
CA SER A 316 8.43 7.80 -33.85
C SER A 316 7.71 7.54 -32.52
N LYS A 317 8.36 7.84 -31.39
CA LYS A 317 7.75 7.69 -30.06
C LYS A 317 6.64 8.71 -29.82
N ALA A 318 6.87 9.95 -30.25
CA ALA A 318 5.86 11.00 -30.19
C ALA A 318 4.64 10.66 -31.07
N MET A 319 4.88 10.22 -32.31
CA MET A 319 3.83 9.78 -33.24
C MET A 319 3.09 8.53 -32.75
N GLY A 320 3.73 7.70 -31.92
CA GLY A 320 3.13 6.53 -31.28
C GLY A 320 2.11 6.85 -30.18
N GLY A 321 1.89 8.13 -29.85
CA GLY A 321 0.85 8.56 -28.92
C GLY A 321 1.31 8.76 -27.47
N ALA A 322 2.61 8.82 -27.21
CA ALA A 322 3.12 9.18 -25.89
C ALA A 322 2.68 10.61 -25.50
N GLY A 323 2.34 10.83 -24.24
CA GLY A 323 2.05 12.16 -23.71
C GLY A 323 3.32 12.99 -23.52
N LEU A 324 4.41 12.34 -23.10
CA LEU A 324 5.73 12.96 -22.91
C LEU A 324 6.82 12.03 -23.44
N VAL A 325 7.73 12.58 -24.26
CA VAL A 325 8.94 11.90 -24.70
C VAL A 325 10.14 12.55 -24.03
N MET A 326 10.88 11.79 -23.25
CA MET A 326 12.15 12.26 -22.70
C MET A 326 13.28 11.93 -23.68
N THR A 327 14.13 12.91 -23.96
CA THR A 327 15.39 12.70 -24.67
C THR A 327 16.31 11.80 -23.86
N GLU A 328 17.36 11.29 -24.49
CA GLU A 328 18.54 10.81 -23.77
C GLU A 328 19.22 11.88 -22.90
N MET A 329 20.27 11.50 -22.18
CA MET A 329 21.07 12.47 -21.43
C MET A 329 21.68 13.50 -22.39
N VAL A 330 21.30 14.76 -22.19
CA VAL A 330 21.81 15.92 -22.93
C VAL A 330 22.88 16.60 -22.08
N CYS A 331 24.12 16.54 -22.56
CA CYS A 331 25.28 17.00 -21.81
C CYS A 331 25.40 18.53 -21.82
N VAL A 332 25.69 19.13 -20.66
CA VAL A 332 25.86 20.59 -20.50
C VAL A 332 27.23 21.13 -20.91
N SER A 333 28.16 20.25 -21.26
CA SER A 333 29.51 20.59 -21.69
C SER A 333 30.10 19.45 -22.51
N GLU A 334 31.13 19.76 -23.28
CA GLU A 334 31.83 18.76 -24.10
C GLU A 334 32.45 17.64 -23.26
N ILE A 335 33.07 18.01 -22.13
CA ILE A 335 33.69 17.09 -21.16
C ILE A 335 32.66 16.40 -20.25
N GLY A 336 31.40 16.84 -20.27
CA GLY A 336 30.30 16.25 -19.50
C GLY A 336 29.68 15.03 -20.15
N ARG A 337 30.17 14.64 -21.34
CA ARG A 337 29.71 13.45 -22.07
C ARG A 337 30.17 12.17 -21.40
N ILE A 338 29.33 11.12 -21.46
CA ILE A 338 29.74 9.76 -21.05
C ILE A 338 30.64 9.21 -22.14
N THR A 339 30.12 9.16 -23.38
CA THR A 339 30.83 8.73 -24.57
C THR A 339 30.83 9.83 -25.65
N PRO A 340 31.70 9.74 -26.68
CA PRO A 340 31.66 10.65 -27.82
C PRO A 340 30.29 10.71 -28.52
N GLY A 341 29.50 9.63 -28.42
CA GLY A 341 28.15 9.51 -28.98
C GLY A 341 27.03 10.16 -28.16
N CYS A 342 27.32 10.68 -26.97
CA CYS A 342 26.32 11.40 -26.16
C CYS A 342 25.97 12.74 -26.81
N THR A 343 24.68 13.11 -26.75
CA THR A 343 24.20 14.43 -27.17
C THR A 343 24.64 15.54 -26.22
N GLY A 344 24.66 16.79 -26.71
CA GLY A 344 24.99 17.98 -25.94
C GLY A 344 23.98 19.11 -26.15
N LEU A 345 24.05 20.11 -25.27
CA LEU A 345 23.36 21.40 -25.39
C LEU A 345 24.21 22.52 -24.77
N TYR A 346 25.39 22.73 -25.34
CA TYR A 346 26.36 23.74 -24.91
C TYR A 346 26.85 24.65 -26.04
N ASN A 347 26.32 24.47 -27.26
CA ASN A 347 26.57 25.35 -28.39
C ASN A 347 25.34 25.47 -29.31
N ASP A 348 25.39 26.46 -30.22
CA ASP A 348 24.26 26.79 -31.10
C ASP A 348 23.96 25.69 -32.13
N ALA A 349 24.97 24.94 -32.59
CA ALA A 349 24.76 23.85 -33.55
C ALA A 349 23.90 22.73 -32.93
N GLN A 350 24.17 22.39 -31.67
CA GLN A 350 23.36 21.44 -30.89
C GLN A 350 21.96 21.99 -30.62
N GLY A 351 21.85 23.27 -30.27
CA GLY A 351 20.55 23.94 -30.10
C GLY A 351 19.70 23.91 -31.37
N ALA A 352 20.29 24.18 -32.53
CA ALA A 352 19.60 24.12 -33.83
C ALA A 352 19.17 22.69 -34.20
N ALA A 353 20.02 21.69 -33.93
CA ALA A 353 19.71 20.30 -34.20
C ALA A 353 18.58 19.78 -33.27
N TRP A 354 18.62 20.13 -31.99
CA TRP A 354 17.51 19.84 -31.07
C TRP A 354 16.23 20.54 -31.48
N LYS A 355 16.32 21.81 -31.92
CA LYS A 355 15.16 22.55 -32.42
C LYS A 355 14.45 21.81 -33.56
N ARG A 356 15.20 21.22 -34.50
CA ARG A 356 14.62 20.39 -35.56
C ARG A 356 13.81 19.21 -35.01
N VAL A 357 14.32 18.53 -33.98
CA VAL A 357 13.62 17.41 -33.34
C VAL A 357 12.37 17.90 -32.60
N THR A 358 12.48 18.96 -31.79
CA THR A 358 11.35 19.50 -31.01
C THR A 358 10.26 20.06 -31.92
N ASP A 359 10.63 20.76 -33.01
CA ASP A 359 9.69 21.30 -33.98
C ASP A 359 8.92 20.16 -34.66
N TYR A 360 9.59 19.06 -35.04
CA TYR A 360 8.92 17.91 -35.61
C TYR A 360 7.92 17.28 -34.64
N VAL A 361 8.32 17.05 -33.38
CA VAL A 361 7.44 16.46 -32.35
C VAL A 361 6.20 17.33 -32.14
N HIS A 362 6.38 18.64 -31.94
CA HIS A 362 5.26 19.56 -31.67
C HIS A 362 4.37 19.82 -32.89
N SER A 363 4.91 19.73 -34.11
CA SER A 363 4.12 19.97 -35.33
C SER A 363 3.31 18.76 -35.78
N ASN A 364 3.69 17.55 -35.36
CA ASN A 364 3.11 16.30 -35.88
C ASN A 364 2.42 15.43 -34.81
N SER A 365 2.51 15.78 -33.52
CA SER A 365 1.92 15.00 -32.44
C SER A 365 1.40 15.87 -31.30
N ASN A 366 0.63 15.28 -30.39
CA ASN A 366 0.23 15.90 -29.13
C ASN A 366 1.27 15.70 -28.00
N ALA A 367 2.38 15.02 -28.29
CA ALA A 367 3.41 14.74 -27.31
C ALA A 367 4.16 16.02 -26.92
N LYS A 368 4.52 16.11 -25.64
CA LYS A 368 5.54 17.05 -25.17
C LYS A 368 6.90 16.38 -25.23
N ILE A 369 7.97 17.18 -25.31
CA ILE A 369 9.34 16.69 -25.28
C ILE A 369 10.10 17.34 -24.13
N GLY A 370 10.78 16.51 -23.33
CA GLY A 370 11.58 16.95 -22.18
C GLY A 370 13.04 16.58 -22.36
N ALA A 371 13.94 17.47 -21.93
CA ALA A 371 15.37 17.22 -21.94
C ALA A 371 15.83 16.64 -20.59
N GLN A 372 16.54 15.51 -20.61
CA GLN A 372 17.26 15.04 -19.43
C GLN A 372 18.66 15.67 -19.40
N ILE A 373 18.81 16.78 -18.68
CA ILE A 373 20.10 17.47 -18.58
C ILE A 373 21.04 16.72 -17.63
N GLY A 374 22.28 16.47 -18.05
CA GLY A 374 23.23 15.70 -17.25
C GLY A 374 24.70 16.05 -17.49
N HIS A 375 25.54 15.50 -16.60
CA HIS A 375 27.01 15.56 -16.68
C HIS A 375 27.58 14.26 -16.11
N SER A 376 28.40 13.56 -16.89
CA SER A 376 28.98 12.25 -16.55
C SER A 376 29.91 12.28 -15.34
N GLY A 377 30.56 13.42 -15.11
CA GLY A 377 31.48 13.63 -14.00
C GLY A 377 32.70 12.73 -14.14
N ARG A 378 33.13 12.08 -13.05
CA ARG A 378 34.30 11.19 -13.07
C ARG A 378 34.08 9.87 -13.84
N LYS A 379 32.84 9.56 -14.22
CA LYS A 379 32.48 8.37 -14.99
C LYS A 379 32.47 8.61 -16.51
N GLY A 380 32.77 9.84 -16.95
CA GLY A 380 32.79 10.18 -18.36
C GLY A 380 34.04 9.71 -19.09
N SER A 381 34.16 10.16 -20.34
CA SER A 381 35.30 9.86 -21.22
C SER A 381 35.50 8.36 -21.43
N THR A 382 34.41 7.62 -21.61
CA THR A 382 34.43 6.21 -21.95
C THR A 382 34.12 5.98 -23.44
N ARG A 383 34.53 4.82 -23.96
CA ARG A 383 34.23 4.38 -25.33
C ARG A 383 32.73 4.12 -25.49
N LEU A 384 32.30 4.00 -26.75
CA LEU A 384 30.96 3.50 -27.06
C LEU A 384 30.81 2.08 -26.52
N MET A 385 29.62 1.72 -26.05
CA MET A 385 29.41 0.45 -25.35
C MET A 385 29.81 -0.78 -26.17
N TRP A 386 29.68 -0.71 -27.51
CA TRP A 386 30.07 -1.78 -28.43
C TRP A 386 31.55 -1.76 -28.83
N GLU A 387 32.30 -0.73 -28.45
CA GLU A 387 33.76 -0.61 -28.63
C GLU A 387 34.53 -0.98 -27.36
N GLY A 388 33.91 -0.84 -26.19
CA GLY A 388 34.47 -1.22 -24.89
C GLY A 388 33.68 -0.58 -23.75
N ILE A 389 32.81 -1.34 -23.08
CA ILE A 389 31.98 -0.82 -21.99
C ILE A 389 32.85 -0.39 -20.80
N ASP A 390 32.61 0.83 -20.29
CA ASP A 390 33.34 1.45 -19.18
C ASP A 390 34.87 1.61 -19.41
N GLU A 391 35.36 1.37 -20.62
CA GLU A 391 36.76 1.58 -20.98
C GLU A 391 37.02 3.05 -21.32
N PRO A 392 38.17 3.63 -20.91
CA PRO A 392 38.50 5.01 -21.23
C PRO A 392 38.77 5.20 -22.74
N LEU A 393 38.55 6.43 -23.20
CA LEU A 393 39.03 6.88 -24.52
C LEU A 393 40.57 6.80 -24.59
N GLU A 394 41.11 6.60 -25.80
CA GLU A 394 42.56 6.51 -26.05
C GLU A 394 43.27 7.87 -26.07
#